data_AF-A0A1Q7Z8E7-F1
#
_entry.id   AF-A0A1Q7Z8E7-F1
#
_cell.length_a   1.000
_cell.length_b   1.000
_cell.length_c   1.000
_cell.angle_alpha   90.00
_cell.angle_beta   90.00
_cell.angle_gamma   90.00
#
_symmetry.space_group_name_H-M   'P 1'
#
loop_
_entity.id
_entity.type
_entity.pdbx_description
1 polymer ?
#
loop_
_entity_poly.entity_id
_entity_poly.type
_entity_poly.pdbx_seq_one_letter_code
_entity_poly.pdbx_strand_id
1 'polypeptide(L)'
;MALANAEAAAERRRFHAISSPMTGVFYRSASPEAPPFVEAGDRIEEGQAIGLIEAMKVFSEIPADRSGRVVEILVAGGQLVSQNDPLMLLDPDG
;
A
#
# COMPACT_ATOMS: atom_id res chain seq x y z
N MET A 1 9.22 1.88 -27.14
CA MET A 1 9.14 2.67 -25.89
C MET A 1 7.75 3.26 -25.63
N ALA A 2 7.10 3.93 -26.59
CA ALA A 2 5.77 4.53 -26.36
C ALA A 2 4.62 3.52 -26.09
N LEU A 3 4.62 2.35 -26.76
CA LEU A 3 3.59 1.32 -26.53
C LEU A 3 3.69 0.67 -25.15
N ALA A 4 4.90 0.36 -24.67
CA ALA A 4 5.11 -0.28 -23.37
C ALA A 4 4.63 0.58 -22.18
N ASN A 5 4.72 1.91 -22.30
CA ASN A 5 4.24 2.83 -21.25
C ASN A 5 2.70 2.92 -21.23
N ALA A 6 2.06 2.77 -22.40
CA ALA A 6 0.60 2.76 -22.50
C ALA A 6 -0.02 1.48 -21.94
N GLU A 7 0.62 0.33 -22.15
CA GLU A 7 0.19 -0.96 -21.56
C GLU A 7 0.37 -0.98 -20.05
N ALA A 8 1.52 -0.52 -19.53
CA ALA A 8 1.74 -0.42 -18.09
C ALA A 8 0.75 0.54 -17.39
N ALA A 9 0.38 1.63 -18.05
CA ALA A 9 -0.65 2.55 -17.54
C ALA A 9 -2.06 1.94 -17.59
N ALA A 10 -2.36 1.12 -18.61
CA ALA A 10 -3.64 0.42 -18.73
C ALA A 10 -3.78 -0.72 -17.70
N GLU A 11 -2.70 -1.44 -17.42
CA GLU A 11 -2.60 -2.43 -16.34
C GLU A 11 -2.81 -1.76 -14.97
N ARG A 12 -2.14 -0.62 -14.71
CA ARG A 12 -2.34 0.17 -13.48
C ARG A 12 -3.80 0.60 -13.25
N ARG A 13 -4.58 0.83 -14.32
CA ARG A 13 -6.01 1.21 -14.24
C ARG A 13 -6.91 0.05 -13.81
N ARG A 14 -6.46 -1.20 -13.95
CA ARG A 14 -7.20 -2.38 -13.47
C ARG A 14 -7.04 -2.59 -11.98
N PHE A 15 -5.89 -2.18 -11.44
CA PHE A 15 -5.59 -2.34 -10.02
C PHE A 15 -6.23 -1.25 -9.18
N HIS A 16 -6.70 -1.66 -8.01
CA HIS A 16 -7.20 -0.76 -6.96
C HIS A 16 -6.01 -0.22 -6.16
N ALA A 17 -5.87 1.09 -6.06
CA ALA A 17 -4.81 1.69 -5.24
C ALA A 17 -5.31 1.87 -3.80
N ILE A 18 -4.64 1.25 -2.83
CA ILE A 18 -4.84 1.61 -1.43
C ILE A 18 -4.01 2.86 -1.15
N SER A 19 -4.67 3.92 -0.69
CA SER A 19 -4.03 5.20 -0.41
C SER A 19 -3.92 5.49 1.08
N SER A 20 -2.99 6.37 1.44
CA SER A 20 -2.83 6.81 2.82
C SER A 20 -4.06 7.61 3.29
N PRO A 21 -4.66 7.28 4.45
CA PRO A 21 -5.80 8.01 4.98
C PRO A 21 -5.41 9.39 5.54
N MET A 22 -4.12 9.61 5.83
CA MET A 22 -3.60 10.83 6.45
C MET A 22 -2.15 11.11 6.05
N THR A 23 -1.63 12.26 6.46
CA THR A 23 -0.21 12.61 6.28
C THR A 23 0.62 12.07 7.45
N GLY A 24 1.75 11.43 7.16
CA GLY A 24 2.63 10.84 8.17
C GLY A 24 3.76 10.02 7.56
N VAL A 25 4.52 9.32 8.42
CA VAL A 25 5.58 8.41 7.98
C VAL A 25 5.02 7.00 7.89
N PHE A 26 5.08 6.39 6.70
CA PHE A 26 4.59 5.03 6.47
C PHE A 26 5.63 3.99 6.88
N TYR A 27 5.22 2.96 7.62
CA TYR A 27 6.05 1.83 7.99
C TYR A 27 5.41 0.51 7.56
N ARG A 28 6.25 -0.37 7.00
CA ARG A 28 5.81 -1.69 6.53
C ARG A 28 5.78 -2.76 7.61
N SER A 29 6.39 -2.51 8.77
CA SER A 29 6.48 -3.45 9.90
C SER A 29 6.10 -2.74 11.20
N ALA A 30 5.63 -3.50 12.19
CA ALA A 30 5.29 -2.97 13.52
C ALA A 30 6.54 -2.50 14.32
N SER A 31 7.71 -3.04 14.00
CA SER A 31 9.01 -2.69 14.57
C SER A 31 10.12 -3.04 13.57
N PRO A 32 11.38 -2.57 13.77
CA PRO A 32 12.48 -2.86 12.85
C PRO A 32 12.82 -4.36 12.68
N GLU A 33 12.49 -5.18 13.69
CA GLU A 33 12.76 -6.63 13.67
C GLU A 33 11.53 -7.46 13.28
N ALA A 34 10.35 -6.84 13.22
CA ALA A 34 9.13 -7.52 12.84
C ALA A 34 9.05 -7.71 11.31
N PRO A 35 8.45 -8.83 10.85
CA PRO A 35 8.16 -9.00 9.45
C PRO A 35 7.21 -7.88 8.96
N PRO A 36 7.23 -7.59 7.65
CA PRO A 36 6.26 -6.70 7.05
C PRO A 36 4.82 -7.21 7.26
N PHE A 37 3.86 -6.28 7.35
CA PHE A 37 2.44 -6.63 7.44
C PHE A 37 1.97 -7.38 6.20
N VAL A 38 2.46 -6.97 5.02
CA VAL A 38 2.12 -7.56 3.71
C VAL A 38 3.31 -7.44 2.75
N GLU A 39 3.39 -8.38 1.81
CA GLU A 39 4.33 -8.39 0.68
C GLU A 39 3.59 -8.50 -0.66
N ALA A 40 4.29 -8.19 -1.76
CA ALA A 40 3.74 -8.41 -3.10
C ALA A 40 3.46 -9.91 -3.31
N GLY A 41 2.27 -10.21 -3.82
CA GLY A 41 1.74 -11.56 -3.98
C GLY A 41 0.79 -12.00 -2.85
N ASP A 42 0.79 -11.33 -1.70
CA ASP A 42 -0.10 -11.70 -0.59
C ASP A 42 -1.56 -11.41 -0.92
N ARG A 43 -2.46 -12.22 -0.35
CA ARG A 43 -3.91 -11.95 -0.39
C ARG A 43 -4.32 -11.30 0.93
N ILE A 44 -5.08 -10.21 0.84
CA ILE A 44 -5.51 -9.43 2.00
C ILE A 44 -7.03 -9.23 1.98
N GLU A 45 -7.60 -9.03 3.15
CA GLU A 45 -9.03 -8.74 3.35
C GLU A 45 -9.25 -7.26 3.68
N GLU A 46 -10.42 -6.72 3.30
CA GLU A 46 -10.87 -5.41 3.77
C GLU A 46 -10.81 -5.34 5.30
N GLY A 47 -10.20 -4.28 5.82
CA GLY A 47 -9.94 -4.09 7.25
C GLY A 47 -8.62 -4.67 7.75
N GLN A 48 -7.95 -5.56 7.00
CA GLN A 48 -6.64 -6.10 7.40
C GLN A 48 -5.60 -4.99 7.45
N ALA A 49 -4.77 -4.95 8.51
CA ALA A 49 -3.68 -4.00 8.62
C ALA A 49 -2.61 -4.27 7.55
N ILE A 50 -2.26 -3.24 6.76
CA ILE A 50 -1.26 -3.32 5.68
C ILE A 50 0.03 -2.55 6.00
N GLY A 51 0.07 -1.85 7.14
CA GLY A 51 1.18 -1.03 7.57
C GLY A 51 0.79 -0.12 8.72
N LEU A 52 1.76 0.67 9.18
CA LEU A 52 1.55 1.73 10.16
C LEU A 52 1.78 3.10 9.53
N ILE A 53 1.09 4.10 10.08
CA ILE A 53 1.42 5.51 9.85
C ILE A 53 1.75 6.18 11.18
N GLU A 54 2.89 6.87 11.21
CA GLU A 54 3.30 7.70 12.32
C GLU A 54 2.95 9.16 12.03
N ALA A 55 2.10 9.74 12.88
CA ALA A 55 1.78 11.17 12.88
C ALA A 55 1.94 11.71 14.30
N MET A 56 2.84 12.69 14.48
CA MET A 56 3.08 13.34 15.78
C MET A 56 3.35 12.34 16.93
N LYS A 57 4.18 11.32 16.68
CA LYS A 57 4.51 10.21 17.61
C LYS A 57 3.37 9.24 17.91
N VAL A 58 2.22 9.37 17.24
CA VAL A 58 1.13 8.40 17.31
C VAL A 58 1.27 7.44 16.13
N PHE A 59 1.30 6.14 16.43
CA PHE A 59 1.31 5.08 15.44
C PHE A 59 -0.10 4.51 15.31
N SER A 60 -0.62 4.49 14.09
CA SER A 60 -1.93 3.91 13.77
C SER A 60 -1.80 2.89 12.66
N GLU A 61 -2.57 1.81 12.73
CA GLU A 61 -2.69 0.86 11.63
C GLU A 61 -3.41 1.50 10.44
N ILE A 62 -2.95 1.15 9.24
CA ILE A 62 -3.65 1.46 8.00
C ILE A 62 -4.40 0.18 7.60
N PRO A 63 -5.74 0.16 7.69
CA PRO A 63 -6.53 -0.95 7.19
C PRO A 63 -6.61 -0.91 5.66
N ALA A 64 -6.64 -2.09 5.03
CA ALA A 64 -7.03 -2.20 3.63
C ALA A 64 -8.48 -1.74 3.44
N ASP A 65 -8.74 -0.90 2.44
CA ASP A 65 -10.09 -0.43 2.09
C ASP A 65 -10.83 -1.39 1.15
N ARG A 66 -10.15 -2.45 0.70
CA ARG A 66 -10.68 -3.47 -0.21
C ARG A 66 -9.87 -4.76 -0.11
N SER A 67 -10.55 -5.90 -0.25
CA SER A 67 -9.92 -7.22 -0.39
C SER A 67 -9.29 -7.42 -1.77
N GLY A 68 -8.17 -8.15 -1.83
CA GLY A 68 -7.50 -8.44 -3.10
C GLY A 68 -6.13 -9.07 -2.93
N ARG A 69 -5.39 -9.19 -4.03
CA ARG A 69 -3.97 -9.59 -4.05
C ARG A 69 -3.07 -8.37 -4.18
N VAL A 70 -2.05 -8.24 -3.32
CA VAL A 70 -1.04 -7.18 -3.45
C VAL A 70 -0.22 -7.42 -4.71
N VAL A 71 -0.24 -6.45 -5.61
CA VAL A 71 0.50 -6.49 -6.88
C VAL A 71 1.85 -5.80 -6.72
N GLU A 72 1.82 -4.60 -6.14
CA GLU A 72 2.99 -3.73 -6.03
C GLU A 72 2.89 -2.87 -4.77
N ILE A 73 3.99 -2.76 -4.04
CA ILE A 73 4.13 -1.79 -2.94
C ILE A 73 4.87 -0.58 -3.50
N LEU A 74 4.22 0.59 -3.47
CA LEU A 74 4.68 1.81 -4.13
C LEU A 74 5.56 2.69 -3.22
N VAL A 75 5.54 2.42 -1.92
CA VAL A 75 6.16 3.25 -0.88
C VAL A 75 7.08 2.41 -0.01
N ALA A 76 8.29 2.90 0.22
CA ALA A 76 9.24 2.28 1.14
C ALA A 76 8.88 2.57 2.60
N GLY A 77 9.26 1.66 3.51
CA GLY A 77 9.14 1.93 4.95
C GLY A 77 10.03 3.09 5.38
N GLY A 78 9.52 3.94 6.27
CA GLY A 78 10.17 5.17 6.73
C GLY A 78 9.98 6.37 5.79
N GLN A 79 9.17 6.24 4.73
CA GLN A 79 8.91 7.34 3.79
C GLN A 79 7.75 8.22 4.28
N LEU A 80 7.91 9.54 4.13
CA LEU A 80 6.83 10.50 4.35
C LEU A 80 5.79 10.39 3.22
N VAL A 81 4.52 10.27 3.58
CA VAL A 81 3.37 10.23 2.67
C VAL A 81 2.32 11.26 3.07
N SER A 82 1.54 11.72 2.11
CA SER A 82 0.39 12.61 2.29
C SER A 82 -0.92 11.85 2.21
N GLN A 83 -1.99 12.45 2.71
CA GLN A 83 -3.33 11.92 2.47
C GLN A 83 -3.57 11.70 0.97
N ASN A 84 -4.17 10.55 0.64
CA ASN A 84 -4.45 10.06 -0.71
C ASN A 84 -3.23 9.60 -1.53
N ASP A 85 -2.00 9.74 -1.03
CA ASP A 85 -0.84 9.15 -1.71
C ASP A 85 -1.01 7.63 -1.80
N PRO A 86 -0.82 7.03 -2.99
CA PRO A 86 -0.99 5.60 -3.17
C PRO A 86 0.15 4.84 -2.49
N LEU A 87 -0.20 3.90 -1.63
CA LEU A 87 0.75 3.08 -0.86
C LEU A 87 1.07 1.76 -1.58
N MET A 88 0.04 1.15 -2.17
CA MET A 88 0.15 -0.12 -2.88
C MET A 88 -0.99 -0.33 -3.88
N LEU A 89 -0.78 -1.26 -4.80
CA LEU A 89 -1.77 -1.69 -5.78
C LEU A 89 -2.30 -3.08 -5.44
N LEU A 90 -3.61 -3.24 -5.55
CA LEU A 90 -4.33 -4.48 -5.37
C LEU A 90 -4.98 -4.94 -6.67
N ASP A 91 -4.93 -6.24 -6.93
CA ASP A 91 -5.83 -6.93 -7.84
C ASP A 91 -7.07 -7.42 -7.06
N PRO A 92 -8.25 -6.81 -7.25
CA PRO A 92 -9.47 -7.24 -6.57
C PRO A 92 -10.03 -8.56 -7.11
N ASP A 93 -9.68 -8.95 -8.34
CA ASP A 93 -10.18 -10.16 -8.99
C ASP A 93 -9.31 -11.39 -8.69
N GLY A 94 -8.03 -11.16 -8.34
CA GLY A 94 -7.15 -12.11 -7.63
C GLY A 94 -6.18 -12.93 -8.45
#